data_AF-A0A380KZL7-F1
#
_entry.id   AF-A0A380KZL7-F1
#
_cell.length_a   1.000
_cell.length_b   1.000
_cell.length_c   1.000
_cell.angle_alpha   90.00
_cell.angle_beta   90.00
_cell.angle_gamma   90.00
#
_symmetry.space_group_name_H-M   'P 1'
#
loop_
_entity.id
_entity.type
_entity.pdbx_description
1 polymer ?
#
loop_
_entity_poly.entity_id
_entity_poly.type
_entity_poly.pdbx_seq_one_letter_code
_entity_poly.pdbx_strand_id
1 'polypeptide(L)'
;MTEEQQRQELHSKIWKIADDVRGAVDGWDFKQYVLGILFYRFISENFQNYIEAGDPDVDYASFPEEQLTPEIKDDAIKTKGYFIMPSQLFSNVVEKANTNEDLNTDLKAIFDAIEASAVGYASERDIKGLFDDIDTTSNRLGNTVKERNQRLADVLKGIAELNFGSFEDNKIDLFGDAYEYLISNYASNAGKSGGEFFTPQSVSKLLAKIVMLGKDEKNKINKIYDPACGFRVIIMTQANSQVNTRVLELLPKFKIKKMNSWCAV
;
A
#
# COMPACT_ATOMS: atom_id res chain seq x y z
N MET A 1 -15.95 2.05 -13.16
CA MET A 1 -15.71 0.60 -13.27
C MET A 1 -16.46 -0.15 -12.17
N THR A 2 -16.80 -1.41 -12.40
CA THR A 2 -17.26 -2.34 -11.36
C THR A 2 -16.07 -2.89 -10.56
N GLU A 3 -16.30 -3.44 -9.35
CA GLU A 3 -15.26 -4.10 -8.55
C GLU A 3 -14.56 -5.22 -9.33
N GLU A 4 -15.31 -5.97 -10.14
CA GLU A 4 -14.80 -7.06 -10.95
C GLU A 4 -13.89 -6.58 -12.09
N GLN A 5 -14.23 -5.44 -12.72
CA GLN A 5 -13.37 -4.81 -13.73
C GLN A 5 -12.06 -4.31 -13.12
N GLN A 6 -12.10 -3.68 -11.94
CA GLN A 6 -10.89 -3.22 -11.24
C GLN A 6 -9.98 -4.40 -10.85
N ARG A 7 -10.57 -5.50 -10.37
CA ARG A 7 -9.83 -6.71 -10.02
C ARG A 7 -9.19 -7.37 -11.25
N GLN A 8 -9.93 -7.47 -12.37
CA GLN A 8 -9.39 -8.03 -13.61
C GLN A 8 -8.24 -7.18 -14.17
N GLU A 9 -8.36 -5.86 -14.12
CA GLU A 9 -7.29 -4.96 -14.54
C GLU A 9 -6.04 -5.11 -13.66
N LEU A 10 -6.21 -5.11 -12.33
CA LEU A 10 -5.15 -5.37 -11.36
C LEU A 10 -4.44 -6.70 -11.66
N HIS A 11 -5.20 -7.79 -11.81
CA HIS A 11 -4.64 -9.11 -12.10
C HIS A 11 -3.90 -9.12 -13.44
N SER A 12 -4.48 -8.56 -14.49
CA SER A 12 -3.86 -8.51 -15.82
C SER A 12 -2.56 -7.72 -15.82
N LYS A 13 -2.49 -6.63 -15.06
CA LYS A 13 -1.30 -5.80 -14.96
C LYS A 13 -0.23 -6.49 -14.13
N ILE A 14 -0.56 -7.05 -12.96
CA ILE A 14 0.38 -7.86 -12.18
C ILE A 14 0.93 -9.02 -13.03
N TRP A 15 0.08 -9.70 -13.81
CA TRP A 15 0.51 -10.75 -14.72
C TRP A 15 1.48 -10.24 -15.78
N LYS A 16 1.21 -9.08 -16.37
CA LYS A 16 2.11 -8.48 -17.37
C LYS A 16 3.49 -8.17 -16.78
N ILE A 17 3.53 -7.57 -15.58
CA ILE A 17 4.78 -7.32 -14.86
C ILE A 17 5.50 -8.64 -14.56
N ALA A 18 4.72 -9.65 -14.15
CA ALA A 18 5.26 -10.98 -13.93
C ALA A 18 5.89 -11.52 -15.21
N ASP A 19 5.24 -11.48 -16.36
CA ASP A 19 5.81 -11.97 -17.62
C ASP A 19 7.11 -11.26 -18.03
N ASP A 20 7.20 -9.94 -17.80
CA ASP A 20 8.41 -9.15 -18.10
C ASP A 20 9.60 -9.53 -17.18
N VAL A 21 9.34 -10.05 -15.98
CA VAL A 21 10.35 -10.40 -14.97
C VAL A 21 10.53 -11.92 -14.79
N ARG A 22 9.59 -12.73 -15.28
CA ARG A 22 9.48 -14.20 -15.19
C ARG A 22 10.42 -14.85 -16.19
N GLY A 23 11.69 -14.81 -15.84
CA GLY A 23 12.76 -15.57 -16.49
C GLY A 23 13.98 -15.72 -15.61
N ALA A 24 14.13 -14.87 -14.59
CA ALA A 24 15.33 -14.80 -13.80
C ALA A 24 15.12 -14.61 -12.29
N VAL A 25 13.86 -14.50 -11.84
CA VAL A 25 13.46 -14.43 -10.43
C VAL A 25 12.48 -15.57 -10.17
N ASP A 26 12.63 -16.31 -9.07
CA ASP A 26 11.63 -17.29 -8.65
C ASP A 26 10.31 -16.59 -8.28
N GLY A 27 9.18 -17.26 -8.49
CA GLY A 27 7.86 -16.68 -8.24
C GLY A 27 7.67 -16.19 -6.80
N TRP A 28 8.31 -16.86 -5.84
CA TRP A 28 8.29 -16.47 -4.44
C TRP A 28 9.01 -15.14 -4.17
N ASP A 29 10.20 -14.95 -4.73
CA ASP A 29 10.96 -13.72 -4.56
C ASP A 29 10.26 -12.56 -5.27
N PHE A 30 9.71 -12.82 -6.47
CA PHE A 30 8.96 -11.82 -7.22
C PHE A 30 7.74 -11.28 -6.46
N LYS A 31 7.01 -12.14 -5.73
CA LYS A 31 5.90 -11.74 -4.86
C LYS A 31 6.32 -10.62 -3.89
N GLN A 32 7.49 -10.76 -3.25
CA GLN A 32 7.96 -9.77 -2.27
C GLN A 32 8.25 -8.41 -2.92
N TYR A 33 8.89 -8.39 -4.09
CA TYR A 33 9.14 -7.13 -4.82
C TYR A 33 7.84 -6.44 -5.25
N VAL A 34 6.88 -7.17 -5.81
CA VAL A 34 5.62 -6.56 -6.25
C VAL A 34 4.82 -6.01 -5.07
N LEU A 35 4.64 -6.79 -4.01
CA LEU A 35 3.88 -6.36 -2.84
C LEU A 35 4.56 -5.19 -2.14
N GLY A 36 5.88 -5.28 -1.99
CA GLY A 36 6.69 -4.25 -1.37
C GLY A 36 6.66 -2.92 -2.11
N ILE A 37 6.83 -2.95 -3.44
CA ILE A 37 6.77 -1.74 -4.27
C ILE A 37 5.33 -1.20 -4.34
N LEU A 38 4.31 -2.07 -4.36
CA LEU A 38 2.91 -1.65 -4.29
C LEU A 38 2.61 -0.96 -2.95
N PHE A 39 3.16 -1.46 -1.86
CA PHE A 39 3.05 -0.86 -0.55
C PHE A 39 3.78 0.49 -0.47
N TYR A 40 4.99 0.56 -1.02
CA TYR A 40 5.74 1.81 -1.16
C TYR A 40 4.94 2.87 -1.94
N ARG A 41 4.32 2.49 -3.07
CA ARG A 41 3.40 3.38 -3.81
C ARG A 41 2.29 3.92 -2.92
N PHE A 42 1.64 3.05 -2.14
CA PHE A 42 0.54 3.45 -1.26
C PHE A 42 0.97 4.43 -0.18
N ILE A 43 2.06 4.16 0.55
CA ILE A 43 2.52 5.08 1.58
C ILE A 43 3.01 6.41 0.98
N SER A 44 3.60 6.38 -0.22
CA SER A 44 4.00 7.58 -0.94
C SER A 44 2.80 8.45 -1.32
N GLU A 45 1.77 7.87 -1.94
CA GLU A 45 0.58 8.62 -2.35
C GLU A 45 -0.22 9.10 -1.12
N ASN A 46 -0.34 8.29 -0.07
CA ASN A 46 -0.99 8.71 1.18
C ASN A 46 -0.25 9.84 1.89
N PHE A 47 1.09 9.85 1.82
CA PHE A 47 1.89 10.93 2.37
C PHE A 47 1.74 12.21 1.55
N GLN A 48 1.86 12.10 0.22
CA GLN A 48 1.65 13.22 -0.70
C GLN A 48 0.26 13.87 -0.51
N ASN A 49 -0.81 13.07 -0.55
CA ASN A 49 -2.18 13.55 -0.37
C ASN A 49 -2.41 14.24 0.97
N TYR A 50 -1.67 13.83 2.01
CA TYR A 50 -1.75 14.48 3.32
C TYR A 50 -1.09 15.84 3.35
N ILE A 51 0.10 15.98 2.75
CA ILE A 51 0.80 17.27 2.68
C ILE A 51 0.02 18.25 1.79
N GLU A 52 -0.52 17.76 0.67
CA GLU A 52 -1.31 18.58 -0.26
C GLU A 52 -2.69 18.91 0.29
N ALA A 53 -3.27 18.04 1.14
CA ALA A 53 -4.56 18.25 1.80
C ALA A 53 -5.73 18.61 0.84
N GLY A 54 -5.63 18.23 -0.43
CA GLY A 54 -6.58 18.57 -1.48
C GLY A 54 -6.49 20.01 -1.99
N ASP A 55 -5.45 20.75 -1.62
CA ASP A 55 -5.13 22.08 -2.15
C ASP A 55 -4.44 21.95 -3.52
N PRO A 56 -5.07 22.39 -4.62
CA PRO A 56 -4.50 22.27 -5.96
C PRO A 56 -3.27 23.17 -6.19
N ASP A 57 -3.02 24.15 -5.32
CA ASP A 57 -1.86 25.05 -5.42
C ASP A 57 -0.61 24.46 -4.73
N VAL A 58 -0.76 23.33 -4.01
CA VAL A 58 0.34 22.62 -3.35
C VAL A 58 0.70 21.38 -4.18
N ASP A 59 1.90 21.40 -4.75
CA ASP A 59 2.51 20.22 -5.38
C ASP A 59 3.67 19.75 -4.52
N TYR A 60 3.44 18.72 -3.71
CA TYR A 60 4.48 18.19 -2.82
C TYR A 60 5.58 17.49 -3.62
N ALA A 61 5.27 16.91 -4.78
CA ALA A 61 6.25 16.20 -5.60
C ALA A 61 7.30 17.13 -6.20
N SER A 62 6.94 18.38 -6.48
CA SER A 62 7.88 19.42 -6.95
C SER A 62 8.39 20.33 -5.84
N PHE A 63 8.05 20.05 -4.57
CA PHE A 63 8.40 20.94 -3.46
C PHE A 63 9.91 20.97 -3.20
N PRO A 64 10.54 22.16 -3.08
CA PRO A 64 11.98 22.27 -2.83
C PRO A 64 12.36 21.69 -1.47
N GLU A 65 13.24 20.69 -1.45
CA GLU A 65 13.60 19.98 -0.22
C GLU A 65 14.30 20.89 0.80
N GLU A 66 14.95 21.96 0.36
CA GLU A 66 15.60 22.96 1.21
C GLU A 66 14.60 23.77 2.04
N GLN A 67 13.33 23.80 1.62
CA GLN A 67 12.25 24.47 2.35
C GLN A 67 11.58 23.55 3.38
N LEU A 68 11.95 22.27 3.43
CA LEU A 68 11.44 21.32 4.43
C LEU A 68 12.18 21.50 5.76
N THR A 69 11.58 22.27 6.66
CA THR A 69 12.14 22.50 7.98
C THR A 69 12.02 21.27 8.89
N PRO A 70 12.87 21.12 9.91
CA PRO A 70 12.74 20.05 10.91
C PRO A 70 11.37 19.99 11.58
N GLU A 71 10.73 21.15 11.78
CA GLU A 71 9.39 21.25 12.39
C GLU A 71 8.31 20.64 11.49
N ILE A 72 8.37 20.86 10.16
CA ILE A 72 7.45 20.24 9.20
C ILE A 72 7.62 18.72 9.23
N LYS A 73 8.87 18.24 9.29
CA LYS A 73 9.16 16.80 9.36
C LYS A 73 8.60 16.19 10.65
N ASP A 74 8.85 16.81 11.80
CA ASP A 74 8.37 16.35 13.10
C ASP A 74 6.83 16.28 13.17
N ASP A 75 6.12 17.31 12.68
CA ASP A 75 4.65 17.32 12.64
C ASP A 75 4.08 16.23 11.72
N ALA A 76 4.67 16.06 10.54
CA ALA A 76 4.27 15.02 9.59
C ALA A 76 4.49 13.61 10.17
N ILE A 77 5.62 13.35 10.84
CA ILE A 77 5.88 12.04 11.47
C ILE A 77 4.93 11.79 12.64
N LYS A 78 4.65 12.80 13.47
CA LYS A 78 3.67 12.66 14.57
C LYS A 78 2.27 12.32 14.06
N THR A 79 1.90 12.83 12.89
CA THR A 79 0.57 12.65 12.31
C THR A 79 0.45 11.37 11.49
N LYS A 80 1.45 11.05 10.66
CA LYS A 80 1.43 9.91 9.72
C LYS A 80 2.27 8.72 10.12
N GLY A 81 3.18 8.91 11.07
CA GLY A 81 4.05 7.86 11.62
C GLY A 81 5.37 7.67 10.87
N TYR A 82 5.55 8.30 9.71
CA TYR A 82 6.77 8.24 8.90
C TYR A 82 6.89 9.52 8.07
N PHE A 83 8.04 9.71 7.42
CA PHE A 83 8.32 10.82 6.52
C PHE A 83 8.87 10.30 5.18
N ILE A 84 8.42 10.89 4.08
CA ILE A 84 8.93 10.63 2.72
C ILE A 84 9.32 11.97 2.11
N MET A 85 10.57 12.13 1.66
CA MET A 85 11.00 13.35 0.97
C MET A 85 10.37 13.44 -0.43
N PRO A 86 10.21 14.64 -1.01
CA PRO A 86 9.73 14.82 -2.38
C PRO A 86 10.48 13.94 -3.39
N SER A 87 11.82 13.93 -3.38
CA SER A 87 12.63 13.09 -4.29
C SER A 87 12.41 11.58 -4.11
N GLN A 88 11.93 11.18 -2.94
CA GLN A 88 11.65 9.79 -2.54
C GLN A 88 10.18 9.42 -2.75
N LEU A 89 9.37 10.27 -3.38
CA LEU A 89 8.01 9.87 -3.75
C LEU A 89 8.06 8.85 -4.88
N PHE A 90 7.12 7.90 -4.85
CA PHE A 90 6.95 6.87 -5.86
C PHE A 90 6.87 7.46 -7.27
N SER A 91 6.11 8.54 -7.47
CA SER A 91 5.99 9.25 -8.75
C SER A 91 7.35 9.73 -9.29
N ASN A 92 8.15 10.38 -8.44
CA ASN A 92 9.47 10.92 -8.79
C ASN A 92 10.51 9.82 -9.04
N VAL A 93 10.45 8.73 -8.27
CA VAL A 93 11.32 7.56 -8.49
C VAL A 93 10.96 6.85 -9.79
N VAL A 94 9.66 6.66 -10.05
CA VAL A 94 9.17 6.05 -11.30
C VAL A 94 9.60 6.88 -12.50
N GLU A 95 9.53 8.21 -12.45
CA GLU A 95 9.95 9.07 -13.56
C GLU A 95 11.38 8.77 -14.01
N LYS A 96 12.30 8.63 -13.05
CA LYS A 96 13.74 8.43 -13.27
C LYS A 96 14.16 6.96 -13.39
N ALA A 97 13.25 6.00 -13.14
CA ALA A 97 13.60 4.58 -12.98
C ALA A 97 14.40 3.99 -14.15
N ASN A 98 14.06 4.30 -15.40
CA ASN A 98 14.73 3.74 -16.58
C ASN A 98 16.13 4.33 -16.84
N THR A 99 16.41 5.51 -16.27
CA THR A 99 17.67 6.23 -16.48
C THR A 99 18.57 6.21 -15.25
N ASN A 100 18.09 5.68 -14.13
CA ASN A 100 18.84 5.61 -12.88
C ASN A 100 19.74 4.37 -12.86
N GLU A 101 21.05 4.58 -13.00
CA GLU A 101 22.06 3.51 -12.96
C GLU A 101 22.30 2.96 -11.55
N ASP A 102 21.77 3.60 -10.51
CA ASP A 102 21.90 3.27 -9.09
C ASP A 102 20.53 2.97 -8.42
N LEU A 103 19.50 2.67 -9.22
CA LEU A 103 18.11 2.49 -8.76
C LEU A 103 17.98 1.50 -7.60
N ASN A 104 18.69 0.38 -7.65
CA ASN A 104 18.67 -0.62 -6.59
C ASN A 104 19.13 -0.07 -5.24
N THR A 105 20.23 0.69 -5.22
CA THR A 105 20.78 1.30 -4.00
C THR A 105 19.95 2.49 -3.54
N ASP A 106 19.42 3.27 -4.47
CA ASP A 106 18.54 4.41 -4.15
C ASP A 106 17.23 3.93 -3.51
N LEU A 107 16.59 2.88 -4.06
CA LEU A 107 15.41 2.28 -3.44
C LEU A 107 15.69 1.75 -2.05
N LYS A 108 16.85 1.09 -1.85
CA LYS A 108 17.25 0.66 -0.52
C LYS A 108 17.39 1.85 0.44
N ALA A 109 18.06 2.92 0.01
CA ALA A 109 18.24 4.11 0.82
C ALA A 109 16.90 4.81 1.14
N ILE A 110 15.94 4.79 0.20
CA ILE A 110 14.57 5.27 0.42
C ILE A 110 13.89 4.46 1.52
N PHE A 111 13.88 3.12 1.40
CA PHE A 111 13.26 2.25 2.41
C PHE A 111 13.89 2.44 3.78
N ASP A 112 15.22 2.43 3.86
CA ASP A 112 15.96 2.68 5.10
C ASP A 112 15.63 4.07 5.69
N ALA A 113 15.47 5.11 4.86
CA ALA A 113 15.12 6.46 5.30
C ALA A 113 13.68 6.56 5.84
N ILE A 114 12.73 5.87 5.21
CA ILE A 114 11.34 5.80 5.67
C ILE A 114 11.29 5.14 7.05
N GLU A 115 11.99 4.02 7.24
CA GLU A 115 12.06 3.34 8.52
C GLU A 115 12.76 4.20 9.59
N ALA A 116 13.89 4.83 9.23
CA ALA A 116 14.62 5.71 10.12
C ALA A 116 13.81 6.94 10.55
N SER A 117 12.90 7.43 9.70
CA SER A 117 12.07 8.61 10.02
C SER A 117 11.16 8.39 11.23
N ALA A 118 10.75 7.14 11.49
CA ALA A 118 9.87 6.80 12.60
C ALA A 118 10.61 6.59 13.92
N VAL A 119 11.95 6.53 13.92
CA VAL A 119 12.76 6.24 15.11
C VAL A 119 12.56 7.33 16.17
N GLY A 120 12.23 6.90 17.39
CA GLY A 120 11.95 7.80 18.51
C GLY A 120 10.50 8.31 18.56
N TYR A 121 9.65 7.96 17.60
CA TYR A 121 8.22 8.29 17.60
C TYR A 121 7.37 7.09 18.02
N ALA A 122 6.09 7.33 18.33
CA ALA A 122 5.16 6.28 18.73
C ALA A 122 4.96 5.20 17.65
N SER A 123 5.14 5.58 16.38
CA SER A 123 5.03 4.73 15.20
C SER A 123 6.25 3.85 14.92
N GLU A 124 7.36 4.01 15.64
CA GLU A 124 8.62 3.27 15.37
C GLU A 124 8.37 1.77 15.24
N ARG A 125 7.56 1.20 16.14
CA ARG A 125 7.27 -0.23 16.17
C ARG A 125 6.45 -0.73 14.98
N ASP A 126 5.66 0.15 14.37
CA ASP A 126 4.79 -0.17 13.25
C ASP A 126 5.53 -0.07 11.90
N ILE A 127 6.58 0.77 11.84
CA ILE A 127 7.34 1.05 10.61
C ILE A 127 8.67 0.28 10.54
N LYS A 128 9.26 -0.07 11.68
CA LYS A 128 10.55 -0.77 11.70
C LYS A 128 10.46 -2.16 11.06
N GLY A 129 11.35 -2.44 10.09
CA GLY A 129 11.42 -3.71 9.38
C GLY A 129 10.30 -3.91 8.35
N LEU A 130 9.60 -2.84 7.97
CA LEU A 130 8.50 -2.87 7.02
C LEU A 130 8.96 -3.28 5.60
N PHE A 131 10.23 -3.02 5.28
CA PHE A 131 10.83 -3.33 3.98
C PHE A 131 11.92 -4.40 4.04
N ASP A 132 12.12 -5.07 5.19
CA ASP A 132 13.18 -6.07 5.41
C ASP A 132 13.14 -7.24 4.40
N ASP A 133 11.94 -7.60 3.93
CA ASP A 133 11.74 -8.68 2.98
C ASP A 133 12.05 -8.30 1.51
N ILE A 134 12.36 -7.02 1.25
CA ILE A 134 12.65 -6.50 -0.10
C ILE A 134 14.14 -6.20 -0.25
N ASP A 135 14.90 -7.20 -0.69
CA ASP A 135 16.32 -6.99 -1.02
C ASP A 135 16.50 -6.50 -2.47
N THR A 136 16.45 -5.18 -2.67
CA THR A 136 16.66 -4.56 -3.99
C THR A 136 18.06 -4.82 -4.57
N THR A 137 19.01 -5.26 -3.74
CA THR A 137 20.40 -5.53 -4.16
C THR A 137 20.65 -7.00 -4.47
N SER A 138 19.65 -7.85 -4.29
CA SER A 138 19.78 -9.30 -4.39
C SER A 138 20.28 -9.77 -5.75
N ASN A 139 21.18 -10.77 -5.75
CA ASN A 139 21.55 -11.49 -6.98
C ASN A 139 20.34 -12.22 -7.62
N ARG A 140 19.27 -12.44 -6.85
CA ARG A 140 18.02 -13.03 -7.35
C ARG A 140 17.30 -12.10 -8.33
N LEU A 141 17.49 -10.78 -8.22
CA LEU A 141 16.97 -9.79 -9.18
C LEU A 141 17.81 -9.67 -10.44
N GLY A 142 18.99 -10.30 -10.54
CA GLY A 142 19.86 -10.19 -11.70
C GLY A 142 21.32 -10.36 -11.34
N ASN A 143 22.10 -10.87 -12.29
CA ASN A 143 23.52 -11.12 -12.08
C ASN A 143 24.35 -9.84 -12.14
N THR A 144 23.84 -8.81 -12.82
CA THR A 144 24.50 -7.49 -12.93
C THR A 144 23.64 -6.39 -12.33
N VAL A 145 24.25 -5.28 -11.91
CA VAL A 145 23.54 -4.09 -11.41
C VAL A 145 22.54 -3.58 -12.45
N LYS A 146 22.95 -3.56 -13.73
CA LYS A 146 22.09 -3.17 -14.84
C LYS A 146 20.84 -4.04 -14.96
N GLU A 147 20.98 -5.36 -14.84
CA GLU A 147 19.82 -6.28 -14.86
C GLU A 147 18.88 -6.04 -13.68
N ARG A 148 19.42 -5.81 -12.48
CA ARG A 148 18.61 -5.54 -11.27
C ARG A 148 17.82 -4.25 -11.45
N ASN A 149 18.49 -3.18 -11.90
CA ASN A 149 17.87 -1.89 -12.11
C ASN A 149 16.80 -1.94 -13.20
N GLN A 150 17.07 -2.66 -14.30
CA GLN A 150 16.07 -2.86 -15.34
C GLN A 150 14.81 -3.52 -14.77
N ARG A 151 14.94 -4.62 -14.01
CA ARG A 151 13.78 -5.32 -13.45
C ARG A 151 13.05 -4.51 -12.40
N LEU A 152 13.78 -3.80 -11.53
CA LEU A 152 13.16 -2.89 -10.56
C LEU A 152 12.40 -1.77 -11.27
N ALA A 153 12.96 -1.21 -12.35
CA ALA A 153 12.29 -0.21 -13.17
C ALA A 153 11.04 -0.77 -13.85
N ASP A 154 11.09 -2.00 -14.38
CA ASP A 154 9.94 -2.67 -14.98
C ASP A 154 8.80 -2.87 -13.95
N VAL A 155 9.14 -3.30 -12.73
CA VAL A 155 8.16 -3.45 -11.64
C VAL A 155 7.58 -2.11 -11.22
N LEU A 156 8.41 -1.08 -11.02
CA LEU A 156 7.98 0.28 -10.67
C LEU A 156 7.03 0.86 -11.73
N LYS A 157 7.42 0.80 -13.01
CA LYS A 157 6.62 1.30 -14.14
C LYS A 157 5.32 0.53 -14.28
N GLY A 158 5.38 -0.79 -14.19
CA GLY A 158 4.20 -1.62 -14.25
C GLY A 158 3.20 -1.33 -13.13
N ILE A 159 3.70 -1.11 -11.91
CA ILE A 159 2.85 -0.70 -10.78
C ILE A 159 2.32 0.72 -10.99
N ALA A 160 3.08 1.64 -11.57
CA ALA A 160 2.62 3.00 -11.86
C ALA A 160 1.50 3.05 -12.92
N GLU A 161 1.50 2.12 -13.88
CA GLU A 161 0.43 1.99 -14.88
C GLU A 161 -0.91 1.52 -14.30
N LEU A 162 -0.94 1.08 -13.04
CA LEU A 162 -2.17 0.65 -12.40
C LEU A 162 -3.06 1.87 -12.11
N ASN A 163 -4.23 1.92 -12.77
CA ASN A 163 -5.17 3.02 -12.65
C ASN A 163 -6.15 2.77 -11.49
N PHE A 164 -5.74 3.14 -10.28
CA PHE A 164 -6.55 2.97 -9.08
C PHE A 164 -7.31 4.22 -8.64
N GLY A 165 -7.25 5.33 -9.39
CA GLY A 165 -7.72 6.63 -8.88
C GLY A 165 -7.07 6.95 -7.52
N SER A 166 -7.77 7.69 -6.68
CA SER A 166 -7.35 7.88 -5.28
C SER A 166 -7.56 6.58 -4.50
N PHE A 167 -6.55 6.12 -3.75
CA PHE A 167 -6.64 4.89 -2.94
C PHE A 167 -7.86 4.86 -1.99
N GLU A 168 -8.30 6.03 -1.53
CA GLU A 168 -9.48 6.23 -0.68
C GLU A 168 -10.82 5.93 -1.39
N ASP A 169 -10.85 6.05 -2.72
CA ASP A 169 -12.05 5.85 -3.56
C ASP A 169 -12.19 4.41 -4.08
N ASN A 170 -11.21 3.54 -3.82
CA ASN A 170 -11.23 2.17 -4.32
C ASN A 170 -12.26 1.31 -3.60
N LYS A 171 -13.14 0.69 -4.39
CA LYS A 171 -14.18 -0.22 -3.91
C LYS A 171 -13.66 -1.60 -3.54
N ILE A 172 -12.43 -1.92 -3.96
CA ILE A 172 -11.78 -3.20 -3.69
C ILE A 172 -10.64 -3.04 -2.66
N ASP A 173 -10.43 -4.09 -1.86
CA ASP A 173 -9.24 -4.24 -1.03
C ASP A 173 -8.06 -4.59 -1.94
N LEU A 174 -7.39 -3.54 -2.44
CA LEU A 174 -6.38 -3.66 -3.47
C LEU A 174 -5.21 -4.56 -3.07
N PHE A 175 -4.70 -4.36 -1.84
CA PHE A 175 -3.62 -5.17 -1.28
C PHE A 175 -4.05 -6.61 -1.10
N GLY A 176 -5.24 -6.82 -0.54
CA GLY A 176 -5.79 -8.16 -0.36
C GLY A 176 -5.97 -8.90 -1.69
N ASP A 177 -6.42 -8.22 -2.74
CA ASP A 177 -6.65 -8.80 -4.07
C ASP A 177 -5.32 -9.06 -4.81
N ALA A 178 -4.37 -8.12 -4.76
CA ALA A 178 -3.03 -8.29 -5.34
C ALA A 178 -2.28 -9.47 -4.69
N TYR A 179 -2.35 -9.56 -3.36
CA TYR A 179 -1.73 -10.64 -2.59
C TYR A 179 -2.32 -12.00 -2.91
N GLU A 180 -3.66 -12.10 -2.91
CA GLU A 180 -4.38 -13.33 -3.25
C GLU A 180 -4.05 -13.79 -4.66
N TYR A 181 -4.00 -12.85 -5.61
CA TYR A 181 -3.63 -13.14 -6.97
C TYR A 181 -2.20 -13.66 -7.06
N LEU A 182 -1.22 -12.95 -6.51
CA LEU A 182 0.19 -13.36 -6.53
C LEU A 182 0.37 -14.76 -5.92
N ILE A 183 -0.17 -15.02 -4.72
CA ILE A 183 -0.06 -16.35 -4.12
C ILE A 183 -0.75 -17.41 -4.97
N SER A 184 -1.99 -17.20 -5.41
CA SER A 184 -2.72 -18.21 -6.19
C SER A 184 -1.95 -18.56 -7.45
N ASN A 185 -1.38 -17.55 -8.10
CA ASN A 185 -0.68 -17.69 -9.35
C ASN A 185 0.70 -18.35 -9.23
N TYR A 186 1.38 -18.18 -8.08
CA TYR A 186 2.68 -18.81 -7.83
C TYR A 186 2.56 -20.16 -7.11
N ALA A 187 1.55 -20.38 -6.27
CA ALA A 187 1.24 -21.68 -5.68
C ALA A 187 0.88 -22.72 -6.76
N SER A 188 0.18 -22.30 -7.83
CA SER A 188 -0.12 -23.18 -8.96
C SER A 188 1.12 -23.52 -9.82
N ASN A 189 2.15 -22.66 -9.85
CA ASN A 189 3.32 -22.82 -10.72
C ASN A 189 4.54 -23.44 -10.02
N ALA A 190 4.71 -23.24 -8.71
CA ALA A 190 5.95 -23.59 -8.03
C ALA A 190 6.10 -25.07 -7.66
N GLY A 191 5.04 -25.88 -7.73
CA GLY A 191 5.04 -27.30 -7.30
C GLY A 191 5.40 -27.54 -5.82
N LYS A 192 5.87 -26.50 -5.13
CA LYS A 192 6.09 -26.39 -3.71
C LYS A 192 4.84 -25.75 -3.12
N SER A 193 3.99 -26.58 -2.52
CA SER A 193 2.99 -26.15 -1.55
C SER A 193 3.71 -25.67 -0.28
N GLY A 194 4.46 -24.57 -0.39
CA GLY A 194 5.24 -24.00 0.70
C GLY A 194 4.32 -23.35 1.72
N GLY A 195 3.77 -24.15 2.64
CA GLY A 195 3.43 -23.83 4.03
C GLY A 195 2.44 -22.70 4.36
N GLU A 196 2.16 -21.76 3.46
CA GLU A 196 1.25 -20.66 3.71
C GLU A 196 -0.18 -21.05 3.33
N PHE A 197 -0.99 -21.32 4.36
CA PHE A 197 -2.43 -21.47 4.19
C PHE A 197 -3.05 -20.08 4.04
N PHE A 198 -3.60 -19.78 2.86
CA PHE A 198 -4.32 -18.55 2.60
C PHE A 198 -5.83 -18.76 2.76
N THR A 199 -6.52 -17.82 3.40
CA THR A 199 -7.98 -17.82 3.50
C THR A 199 -8.56 -16.98 2.35
N PRO A 200 -9.30 -17.60 1.39
CA PRO A 200 -9.92 -16.87 0.28
C PRO A 200 -10.74 -15.67 0.75
N GLN A 201 -10.78 -14.60 -0.05
CA GLN A 201 -11.51 -13.39 0.34
C GLN A 201 -13.00 -13.69 0.60
N SER A 202 -13.62 -14.57 -0.19
CA SER A 202 -15.02 -14.99 0.00
C SER A 202 -15.28 -15.60 1.39
N VAL A 203 -14.38 -16.46 1.86
CA VAL A 203 -14.44 -17.08 3.20
C VAL A 203 -14.24 -16.01 4.28
N SER A 204 -13.26 -15.12 4.09
CA SER A 204 -13.02 -14.01 5.01
C SER A 204 -14.23 -13.07 5.12
N LYS A 205 -14.89 -12.73 4.00
CA LYS A 205 -16.11 -11.90 3.99
C LYS A 205 -17.25 -12.59 4.73
N LEU A 206 -17.40 -13.90 4.55
CA LEU A 206 -18.42 -14.69 5.23
C LEU A 206 -18.19 -14.69 6.75
N LEU A 207 -16.97 -14.97 7.20
CA LEU A 207 -16.61 -14.95 8.62
C LEU A 207 -16.83 -13.58 9.24
N ALA A 208 -16.43 -12.49 8.56
CA ALA A 208 -16.69 -11.13 9.01
C ALA A 208 -18.20 -10.86 9.15
N LYS A 209 -19.02 -11.27 8.16
CA LYS A 209 -20.48 -11.14 8.23
C LYS A 209 -21.10 -11.93 9.39
N ILE A 210 -20.60 -13.14 9.66
CA ILE A 210 -21.04 -13.96 10.79
C ILE A 210 -20.70 -13.27 12.11
N VAL A 211 -19.48 -12.79 12.27
CA VAL A 211 -19.01 -12.08 13.47
C VAL A 211 -19.81 -10.79 13.72
N MET A 212 -20.19 -10.08 12.65
CA MET A 212 -20.97 -8.85 12.70
C MET A 212 -22.49 -9.07 12.82
N LEU A 213 -22.96 -10.32 12.78
CA LEU A 213 -24.38 -10.63 12.87
C LEU A 213 -24.93 -10.21 14.24
N GLY A 214 -26.00 -9.41 14.25
CA GLY A 214 -26.62 -8.89 15.47
C GLY A 214 -25.81 -7.81 16.21
N LYS A 215 -24.71 -7.31 15.62
CA LYS A 215 -23.96 -6.17 16.15
C LYS A 215 -24.53 -4.85 15.63
N ASP A 216 -24.68 -3.90 16.53
CA ASP A 216 -25.21 -2.56 16.28
C ASP A 216 -24.43 -1.51 17.09
N GLU A 217 -24.90 -0.26 17.11
CA GLU A 217 -24.23 0.82 17.84
C GLU A 217 -24.18 0.62 19.35
N LYS A 218 -25.08 -0.20 19.91
CA LYS A 218 -25.17 -0.48 21.35
C LYS A 218 -24.30 -1.67 21.74
N ASN A 219 -24.11 -2.61 20.83
CA ASN A 219 -23.40 -3.88 21.05
C ASN A 219 -22.21 -4.03 20.10
N LYS A 220 -21.35 -3.01 20.03
CA LYS A 220 -20.18 -2.98 19.15
C LYS A 220 -19.14 -4.04 19.53
N ILE A 221 -18.42 -4.52 18.52
CA ILE A 221 -17.22 -5.34 18.75
C ILE A 221 -16.07 -4.39 19.11
N ASN A 222 -15.42 -4.63 20.24
CA ASN A 222 -14.31 -3.81 20.71
C ASN A 222 -12.93 -4.44 20.41
N LYS A 223 -12.86 -5.77 20.34
CA LYS A 223 -11.63 -6.54 20.10
C LYS A 223 -11.95 -7.75 19.25
N ILE A 224 -11.07 -8.03 18.30
CA ILE A 224 -11.08 -9.23 17.46
C ILE A 224 -9.76 -9.95 17.73
N TYR A 225 -9.82 -11.26 17.92
CA TYR A 225 -8.65 -12.09 18.15
C TYR A 225 -8.61 -13.20 17.11
N ASP A 226 -7.47 -13.32 16.43
CA ASP A 226 -7.18 -14.40 15.52
C ASP A 226 -5.82 -15.01 15.92
N PRO A 227 -5.81 -16.21 16.55
CA PRO A 227 -4.60 -16.85 17.04
C PRO A 227 -3.65 -17.32 15.93
N ALA A 228 -4.10 -17.33 14.67
CA ALA A 228 -3.35 -17.82 13.53
C ALA A 228 -3.62 -16.99 12.25
N CYS A 229 -3.65 -15.66 12.39
CA CYS A 229 -4.06 -14.72 11.33
C CYS A 229 -3.22 -14.79 10.03
N GLY A 230 -2.02 -15.37 10.09
CA GLY A 230 -1.11 -15.44 8.95
C GLY A 230 -0.86 -14.05 8.33
N PHE A 231 -0.69 -13.99 7.01
CA PHE A 231 -0.43 -12.75 6.29
C PHE A 231 -1.67 -11.86 6.07
N ARG A 232 -2.82 -12.14 6.72
CA ARG A 232 -4.06 -11.36 6.52
C ARG A 232 -4.66 -10.85 7.83
N VAL A 233 -4.75 -9.53 7.94
CA VAL A 233 -5.66 -8.80 8.86
C VAL A 233 -6.95 -8.37 8.11
N ILE A 234 -7.53 -9.24 7.26
CA ILE A 234 -8.71 -8.86 6.45
C ILE A 234 -9.99 -8.72 7.28
N ILE A 235 -10.09 -9.43 8.40
CA ILE A 235 -11.28 -9.37 9.25
C ILE A 235 -11.48 -7.94 9.78
N MET A 236 -10.40 -7.22 10.11
CA MET A 236 -10.46 -5.87 10.65
C MET A 236 -10.96 -4.85 9.61
N THR A 237 -10.39 -4.87 8.41
CA THR A 237 -10.74 -3.92 7.33
C THR A 237 -12.18 -4.12 6.87
N GLN A 238 -12.66 -5.37 6.77
CA GLN A 238 -14.04 -5.65 6.38
C GLN A 238 -15.07 -5.42 7.48
N ALA A 239 -14.71 -5.67 8.75
CA ALA A 239 -15.58 -5.31 9.86
C ALA A 239 -15.73 -3.79 9.97
N ASN A 240 -14.63 -3.03 9.89
CA ASN A 240 -14.66 -1.56 9.90
C ASN A 240 -15.36 -0.98 8.67
N SER A 241 -15.16 -1.54 7.47
CA SER A 241 -15.87 -1.07 6.28
C SER A 241 -17.37 -1.35 6.38
N GLN A 242 -17.81 -2.51 6.90
CA GLN A 242 -19.24 -2.76 7.10
C GLN A 242 -19.87 -1.82 8.14
N VAL A 243 -19.13 -1.41 9.18
CA VAL A 243 -19.59 -0.38 10.13
C VAL A 243 -19.71 0.97 9.42
N ASN A 244 -18.69 1.39 8.68
CA ASN A 244 -18.69 2.67 7.96
C ASN A 244 -19.76 2.71 6.84
N THR A 245 -19.96 1.63 6.09
CA THR A 245 -21.00 1.54 5.06
C THR A 245 -22.40 1.62 5.67
N ARG A 246 -22.64 0.97 6.84
CA ARG A 246 -23.92 1.12 7.56
C ARG A 246 -24.13 2.53 8.10
N VAL A 247 -23.07 3.22 8.54
CA VAL A 247 -23.13 4.63 8.95
C VAL A 247 -23.41 5.55 7.74
N LEU A 248 -22.83 5.26 6.57
CA LEU A 248 -23.08 5.97 5.31
C LEU A 248 -24.51 5.76 4.76
N GLU A 249 -25.10 4.58 4.93
CA GLU A 249 -26.51 4.32 4.61
C GLU A 249 -27.49 5.05 5.56
N LEU A 250 -27.04 5.44 6.76
CA LEU A 250 -27.83 6.20 7.74
C LEU A 250 -27.65 7.72 7.64
N LEU A 251 -26.62 8.20 6.93
CA LEU A 251 -26.36 9.63 6.70
C LEU A 251 -27.47 10.41 5.96
N PRO A 252 -28.40 9.81 5.18
CA PRO A 252 -29.57 10.53 4.67
C PRO A 252 -30.57 10.95 5.77
N LYS A 253 -30.50 10.36 6.97
CA LYS A 253 -31.44 10.64 8.07
C LYS A 253 -30.96 11.74 9.04
N PHE A 254 -29.74 12.25 8.89
CA PHE A 254 -29.18 13.30 9.76
C PHE A 254 -28.85 14.63 9.03
N LYS A 255 -29.17 14.76 7.74
CA LYS A 255 -29.04 16.03 7.00
C LYS A 255 -30.21 17.00 7.30
N ILE A 256 -30.28 17.57 8.51
CA ILE A 256 -30.80 18.94 8.71
C ILE A 256 -30.04 19.63 9.85
N LYS A 257 -28.90 20.26 9.53
CA LYS A 257 -28.68 21.71 9.71
C LYS A 257 -27.30 22.07 9.16
N LYS A 258 -27.30 22.82 8.06
CA LYS A 258 -26.17 23.68 7.68
C LYS A 258 -25.92 24.64 8.85
N MET A 259 -24.67 24.72 9.33
CA MET A 259 -24.18 25.95 9.94
C MET A 259 -23.04 26.46 9.06
N ASN A 260 -23.32 27.60 8.43
CA ASN A 260 -22.38 28.45 7.73
C ASN A 260 -21.60 29.31 8.74
N SER A 261 -20.51 29.91 8.25
CA SER A 261 -19.61 30.93 8.86
C SER A 261 -18.53 30.34 9.78
N TRP A 262 -17.23 30.49 9.52
CA TRP A 262 -16.40 31.71 9.41
C TRP A 262 -16.60 32.68 10.57
N CYS A 263 -15.73 32.62 11.58
CA CYS A 263 -14.91 33.73 12.07
C CYS A 263 -14.21 33.38 13.40
N ALA A 264 -13.01 33.94 13.53
CA ALA A 264 -12.15 33.96 14.72
C ALA A 264 -12.81 34.59 15.95
N VAL A 265 -12.44 34.12 17.16
CA VAL A 265 -11.58 34.78 18.16
C VAL A 265 -10.85 33.68 18.92
#